data_AF-A0A0A9FFS4-F1
#
_entry.id   AF-A0A0A9FFS4-F1
#
_cell.length_a   1.000
_cell.length_b   1.000
_cell.length_c   1.000
_cell.angle_alpha   90.00
_cell.angle_beta   90.00
_cell.angle_gamma   90.00
#
_symmetry.space_group_name_H-M   'P 1'
#
loop_
_entity.id
_entity.type
_entity.pdbx_description
1 polymer ?
#
loop_
_entity_poly.entity_id
_entity_poly.type
_entity_poly.pdbx_seq_one_letter_code
_entity_poly.pdbx_strand_id
1 'polypeptide(L)' 'MDGTPVRGESIPVRLFLTPYELTPTYRNINNKFSVKYYLNLVLVDEEDRRYFKQQEITMYRLLESPPAS' A
#
# COMPACT_ATOMS: atom_id res chain seq x y z
N MET A 1 -9.07 11.36 8.17
CA MET A 1 -10.33 10.70 8.55
C MET A 1 -10.76 11.46 9.77
N ASP A 2 -11.87 12.16 9.68
CA ASP A 2 -12.26 13.11 10.70
C ASP A 2 -13.23 12.40 11.65
N GLY A 3 -12.80 12.21 12.90
CA GLY A 3 -13.58 11.54 13.94
C GLY A 3 -12.81 10.45 14.66
N THR A 4 -13.07 10.33 15.97
CA THR A 4 -12.46 9.32 16.84
C THR A 4 -13.18 7.98 16.65
N PRO A 5 -12.50 6.93 16.15
CA PRO A 5 -13.13 5.63 15.98
C PRO A 5 -13.51 5.04 17.34
N VAL A 6 -14.70 4.46 17.47
CA VAL A 6 -15.10 3.71 18.66
C VAL A 6 -14.78 2.23 18.51
N ARG A 7 -14.60 1.55 19.66
CA ARG A 7 -14.23 0.14 19.69
C ARG A 7 -15.26 -0.71 18.95
N GLY A 8 -14.80 -1.46 17.94
CA GLY A 8 -15.65 -2.34 17.14
C GLY A 8 -16.08 -1.74 15.80
N GLU A 9 -15.75 -0.48 15.52
CA GLU A 9 -15.96 0.09 14.19
C GLU A 9 -14.98 -0.48 13.17
N SER A 10 -15.48 -0.63 11.93
CA SER A 10 -14.70 -1.07 10.79
C SER A 10 -14.80 -0.03 9.68
N ILE A 11 -13.66 0.44 9.20
CA ILE A 11 -13.57 1.47 8.17
C ILE A 11 -13.12 0.80 6.88
N PRO A 12 -13.96 0.73 5.84
CA PRO A 12 -13.57 0.15 4.57
C PRO A 12 -12.59 1.08 3.84
N VAL A 13 -11.52 0.50 3.30
CA VAL A 13 -10.50 1.23 2.53
C VAL A 13 -10.39 0.61 1.13
N ARG A 14 -10.46 1.45 0.09
CA ARG A 14 -10.25 1.04 -1.31
C ARG A 14 -9.23 1.94 -1.97
N LEU A 15 -8.12 1.36 -2.42
CA LEU A 15 -7.02 2.05 -3.07
C LEU A 15 -6.89 1.50 -4.50
N PHE A 16 -7.21 2.33 -5.50
CA PHE A 16 -7.01 1.97 -6.90
C PHE A 16 -5.57 2.29 -7.31
N LEU A 17 -4.87 1.30 -7.85
CA LEU A 17 -3.45 1.43 -8.18
C LEU A 17 -3.20 2.00 -9.60
N THR A 18 -4.21 1.95 -10.48
CA THR A 18 -4.14 2.40 -11.88
C THR A 18 -3.62 3.83 -12.11
N PRO A 19 -4.01 4.86 -11.33
CA PRO A 19 -3.54 6.22 -11.61
C PRO A 19 -2.10 6.48 -11.18
N TYR A 20 -1.46 5.55 -10.47
CA TYR A 20 -0.10 5.73 -9.98
C TYR A 20 0.92 5.10 -10.95
N GLU A 21 2.03 5.80 -11.17
CA GLU A 21 3.16 5.28 -11.95
C GLU A 21 3.96 4.27 -11.11
N LEU A 22 3.51 3.02 -11.10
CA LEU A 22 4.11 1.95 -10.31
C LEU A 22 4.95 1.01 -11.16
N THR A 23 6.04 0.53 -10.57
CA THR A 23 6.82 -0.61 -11.09
C THR A 23 6.49 -1.87 -10.31
N PRO A 24 6.86 -3.06 -10.81
CA PRO A 24 6.92 -4.26 -9.98
C PRO A 24 7.86 -4.08 -8.80
N THR A 25 7.69 -4.90 -7.77
CA THR A 25 8.66 -5.05 -6.70
C THR A 25 9.91 -5.74 -7.26
N TYR A 26 11.08 -5.13 -7.03
CA TYR A 26 12.37 -5.66 -7.45
C TYR A 26 13.18 -6.06 -6.22
N ARG A 27 13.48 -7.35 -6.08
CA ARG A 27 14.28 -7.85 -4.95
C ARG A 27 15.70 -8.16 -5.43
N ASN A 28 16.66 -7.40 -4.90
CA ASN A 28 18.09 -7.63 -5.07
C ASN A 28 18.54 -7.82 -6.53
N ILE A 29 18.27 -6.83 -7.38
CA ILE A 29 18.63 -6.89 -8.79
C ILE A 29 20.14 -6.78 -8.93
N ASN A 30 20.77 -7.92 -9.27
CA ASN A 30 22.21 -8.04 -9.49
C ASN A 30 23.05 -7.47 -8.33
N ASN A 31 22.59 -7.60 -7.09
CA ASN A 31 23.23 -7.00 -5.89
C ASN A 31 23.43 -5.48 -5.96
N LYS A 32 22.69 -4.77 -6.81
CA LYS A 32 22.82 -3.31 -6.98
C LYS A 32 21.71 -2.54 -6.29
N PHE A 33 20.46 -3.00 -6.41
CA PHE A 33 19.33 -2.28 -5.84
C PHE A 33 18.12 -3.18 -5.57
N SER A 34 17.18 -2.66 -4.80
CA SER A 34 15.84 -3.22 -4.63
C SER A 34 14.81 -2.09 -4.70
N VAL A 35 13.61 -2.39 -5.20
CA VAL A 35 12.44 -1.51 -5.17
C VAL A 35 11.35 -2.24 -4.40
N LYS A 36 10.89 -1.64 -3.31
CA LYS A 36 9.88 -2.20 -2.41
C LYS A 36 8.75 -1.22 -2.19
N TYR A 37 7.55 -1.75 -2.00
CA TYR A 37 6.35 -0.97 -1.75
C TYR A 37 5.82 -1.29 -0.35
N TYR A 38 5.34 -0.28 0.35
CA TYR A 38 4.81 -0.39 1.69
C TYR A 38 3.46 0.30 1.79
N LEU A 39 2.49 -0.35 2.44
CA LEU A 39 1.33 0.34 2.97
C LEU A 39 1.69 0.89 4.34
N ASN A 40 1.65 2.21 4.48
CA ASN A 40 1.93 2.90 5.73
C ASN A 40 0.62 3.46 6.30
N LEU A 41 0.11 2.84 7.36
CA LEU A 41 -0.99 3.37 8.14
C LEU A 41 -0.43 4.38 9.14
N VAL A 42 -0.92 5.62 9.04
CA VAL A 42 -0.56 6.72 9.93
C VAL A 42 -1.82 7.13 10.70
N LEU A 43 -1.74 7.05 12.02
CA LEU A 43 -2.76 7.56 12.93
C LEU A 43 -2.20 8.80 13.62
N VAL A 44 -2.99 9.86 13.66
CA VAL A 44 -2.69 11.10 14.37
C VAL A 44 -3.77 11.30 15.41
N ASP A 45 -3.37 11.57 16.65
CA ASP A 45 -4.31 11.87 17.72
C ASP A 45 -4.45 13.38 17.97
N GLU A 46 -5.24 13.75 18.98
CA GLU A 46 -5.54 15.14 19.34
C GLU A 46 -4.32 15.90 19.88
N GLU A 47 -3.29 15.20 20.36
CA GLU A 47 -2.04 15.78 20.86
C GLU A 47 -0.96 15.86 19.75
N ASP A 48 -1.33 15.68 18.47
CA ASP A 48 -0.44 15.58 17.30
C ASP A 48 0.60 14.44 17.40
N ARG A 49 0.33 13.42 18.23
CA ARG A 49 1.18 12.22 18.30
C ARG A 49 0.87 11.32 17.12
N ARG A 50 1.93 10.81 16.50
CA ARG A 50 1.84 9.98 15.29
C ARG A 50 2.17 8.53 15.58
N TYR A 51 1.25 7.64 15.26
CA TYR A 51 1.43 6.20 15.33
C TYR A 51 1.53 5.62 13.92
N PHE A 52 2.52 4.75 13.72
CA PHE A 52 2.84 4.21 12.41
C PHE A 52 2.73 2.69 12.40
N LYS A 53 2.12 2.15 11.36
CA LYS A 53 2.18 0.72 11.05
C LYS A 53 2.47 0.54 9.57
N GLN A 54 3.60 -0.07 9.27
CA GLN A 54 4.00 -0.38 7.90
C GLN A 54 3.86 -1.88 7.62
N GLN A 55 3.39 -2.20 6.43
CA GLN A 55 3.33 -3.55 5.89
C GLN A 55 3.92 -3.55 4.48
N GLU A 56 4.92 -4.41 4.23
CA GLU A 56 5.47 -4.60 2.88
C GLU A 56 4.43 -5.26 1.98
N ILE A 57 4.27 -4.74 0.76
CA ILE A 57 3.42 -5.33 -0.28
C ILE A 57 4.25 -5.66 -1.52
N THR A 58 3.88 -6.77 -2.18
CA THR A 58 4.56 -7.20 -3.40
C THR A 58 3.72 -6.84 -4.62
N MET A 59 4.30 -6.03 -5.50
CA MET A 59 3.68 -5.55 -6.73
C MET A 59 4.15 -6.41 -7.91
N TYR A 60 3.22 -6.84 -8.75
CA TYR A 60 3.51 -7.61 -9.97
C TYR A 60 2.90 -6.92 -11.20
N ARG A 61 3.58 -7.03 -12.33
CA ARG A 61 3.00 -6.66 -13.63
C ARG A 61 2.17 -7.85 -14.13
N LEU A 62 0.87 -7.64 -14.30
CA LEU A 62 0.02 -8.63 -14.93
C LEU A 62 0.36 -8.71 -16.42
N LEU A 63 0.52 -9.92 -16.95
CA LEU A 63 0.52 -10.15 -18.39
C LEU A 63 -0.93 -10.08 -18.87
N GLU A 64 -1.20 -9.35 -19.95
CA GLU A 64 -2.53 -9.38 -20.57
C GLU A 64 -2.91 -10.84 -20.85
N SER A 65 -4.00 -11.32 -20.25
CA SER A 65 -4.61 -12.56 -20.70
C SER A 65 -5.07 -12.33 -22.14
N PRO A 66 -4.71 -13.19 -23.12
CA PRO A 66 -5.29 -13.07 -24.45
C PRO A 66 -6.82 -13.04 -24.31
N PRO A 67 -7.51 -12.21 -25.09
CA PRO A 67 -8.97 -12.15 -25.02
C PRO A 67 -9.51 -13.56 -25.18
N ALA A 68 -10.41 -13.96 -24.26
CA ALA A 68 -11.10 -15.25 -24.37
C ALA A 68 -11.76 -15.29 -25.76
N SER A 69 -11.29 -16.21 -26.59
CA SER A 69 -11.81 -16.49 -27.94
C SER A 69 -13.25 -16.95 -27.89
#